data_AF-A0A1F9BAG7-F1
#
_entry.id   AF-A0A1F9BAG7-F1
#
_cell.length_a   1.000
_cell.length_b   1.000
_cell.length_c   1.000
_cell.angle_alpha   90.00
_cell.angle_beta   90.00
_cell.angle_gamma   90.00
#
_symmetry.space_group_name_H-M   'P 1'
#
loop_
_entity.id
_entity.type
_entity.pdbx_description
1 polymer ?
#
loop_
_entity_poly.entity_id
_entity_poly.type
_entity_poly.pdbx_seq_one_letter_code
_entity_poly.pdbx_strand_id
1 'polypeptide(L)' 'MKPSYTDFDATELFCPKCKKAMPVRKRLLLILPQGDKYDYNCAFCGTSVGNKLVKENGNLNVILN' A
#
# COMPACT_ATOMS: atom_id res chain seq x y z
N MET A 1 -12.99 -15.61 -17.15
CA MET A 1 -13.37 -15.68 -15.72
C MET A 1 -12.57 -14.61 -14.99
N LYS A 2 -13.19 -13.52 -14.53
CA LYS A 2 -12.48 -12.54 -13.69
C LYS A 2 -12.21 -13.22 -12.33
N PRO A 3 -10.99 -13.15 -11.77
CA PRO A 3 -10.75 -13.68 -10.44
C PRO A 3 -11.71 -13.00 -9.48
N SER A 4 -12.44 -13.80 -8.70
CA SER A 4 -13.42 -13.35 -7.70
C SER A 4 -12.76 -12.75 -6.44
N TYR A 5 -11.43 -12.65 -6.45
CA TYR A 5 -10.62 -12.17 -5.33
C TYR A 5 -9.77 -10.99 -5.81
N THR A 6 -10.07 -9.81 -5.28
CA THR A 6 -9.26 -8.61 -5.44
C THR A 6 -8.25 -8.53 -4.30
N ASP A 7 -7.10 -7.91 -4.56
CA ASP A 7 -6.13 -7.57 -3.53
C ASP A 7 -6.79 -6.82 -2.34
N PHE A 8 -6.58 -7.27 -1.11
CA PHE A 8 -7.13 -6.59 0.07
C PHE A 8 -6.25 -5.49 0.59
N ASP A 9 -6.88 -4.40 1.00
CA ASP A 9 -6.21 -3.33 1.70
C ASP A 9 -6.46 -3.40 3.20
N ALA A 10 -5.46 -2.99 3.98
CA ALA A 10 -5.60 -2.88 5.43
C ALA A 10 -6.53 -1.71 5.75
N THR A 11 -7.55 -1.95 6.56
CA THR A 11 -8.47 -0.92 7.05
C THR A 11 -7.96 -0.29 8.34
N GLU A 12 -7.37 -1.10 9.22
CA GLU A 12 -6.80 -0.69 10.50
C GLU A 12 -5.46 -1.37 10.77
N LEU A 13 -4.52 -0.64 11.39
CA LEU A 13 -3.25 -1.15 11.88
C LEU A 13 -2.91 -0.52 13.23
N PHE A 14 -2.09 -1.21 14.02
CA PHE A 14 -1.60 -0.64 15.27
C PHE A 14 -0.67 0.55 15.00
N CYS A 15 -0.98 1.70 15.59
CA CYS A 15 -0.13 2.88 15.51
C CYS A 15 0.71 3.05 16.77
N PRO A 16 2.06 3.06 16.69
CA PRO A 16 2.92 3.19 17.87
C PRO A 16 2.83 4.57 18.54
N LYS A 17 2.46 5.63 17.80
CA LYS A 17 2.23 6.97 18.38
C LYS A 17 0.87 7.11 19.07
N CYS A 18 -0.19 6.57 18.48
CA CYS A 18 -1.55 6.61 19.06
C CYS A 18 -1.77 5.49 20.09
N LYS A 19 -0.89 4.49 20.12
CA LYS A 19 -0.90 3.32 21.02
C LYS A 19 -2.18 2.48 20.96
N LYS A 20 -2.82 2.42 19.79
CA LYS A 20 -4.03 1.62 19.54
C LYS A 20 -4.16 1.26 18.06
N ALA A 21 -5.07 0.33 17.76
CA ALA A 21 -5.52 0.11 16.39
C ALA A 21 -6.14 1.40 15.85
N MET A 22 -5.66 1.85 14.69
CA MET A 22 -6.09 3.08 14.05
C MET A 22 -6.45 2.81 12.59
N PRO A 23 -7.47 3.50 12.05
CA PRO A 23 -7.73 3.47 10.62
C PRO A 23 -6.51 3.98 9.86
N VAL A 24 -6.25 3.40 8.70
CA VAL A 24 -5.09 3.75 7.86
C VAL A 24 -5.51 4.32 6.51
N ARG A 25 -4.63 5.14 5.94
CA ARG A 25 -4.72 5.60 4.55
C ARG A 25 -3.61 4.93 3.75
N LYS A 26 -3.96 4.34 2.62
CA LYS A 26 -3.01 3.79 1.66
C LYS A 26 -2.53 4.90 0.73
N ARG A 27 -1.21 5.05 0.56
CA ARG A 27 -0.60 6.02 -0.35
C ARG A 27 0.43 5.32 -1.23
N LEU A 28 0.38 5.56 -2.54
CA LEU A 28 1.43 5.10 -3.45
C LEU A 28 2.76 5.77 -3.05
N LEU A 29 3.76 4.95 -2.77
CA LEU A 29 5.10 5.39 -2.43
C LEU A 29 5.99 5.40 -3.66
N LEU A 30 6.04 4.28 -4.38
CA LEU A 30 6.95 4.05 -5.51
C LEU A 30 6.29 3.11 -6.52
N ILE A 31 6.46 3.40 -7.81
CA ILE A 31 6.17 2.48 -8.91
C ILE A 31 7.48 1.75 -9.23
N LEU A 32 7.47 0.42 -9.22
CA LEU A 32 8.63 -0.41 -9.53
C LEU A 32 8.34 -1.27 -10.77
N PRO A 33 9.37 -1.76 -11.49
CA PRO A 33 9.16 -2.64 -12.64
C PRO A 33 8.44 -3.95 -12.30
N GLN A 34 8.46 -4.38 -11.04
CA GLN A 34 7.78 -5.59 -10.56
C GLN A 34 6.40 -5.30 -9.95
N GLY A 35 6.00 -4.03 -9.90
CA GLY A 35 4.71 -3.57 -9.36
C GLY A 35 4.83 -2.38 -8.41
N ASP A 36 3.74 -2.08 -7.70
CA ASP A 36 3.59 -0.86 -6.93
C ASP A 36 3.84 -1.06 -5.44
N LYS A 37 4.60 -0.14 -4.84
CA LYS A 37 4.79 -0.05 -3.40
C LYS A 37 3.91 1.04 -2.81
N TYR A 38 3.10 0.67 -1.83
CA TYR A 38 2.25 1.55 -1.05
C TYR A 38 2.74 1.63 0.40
N ASP A 39 2.58 2.80 1.01
CA ASP A 39 2.72 3.04 2.44
C ASP A 39 1.31 3.12 3.07
N TYR A 40 1.16 2.58 4.28
CA TYR A 40 -0.01 2.74 5.12
C TYR A 40 0.31 3.71 6.24
N ASN A 41 -0.43 4.81 6.29
CA ASN A 41 -0.23 5.85 7.27
C ASN A 41 -1.44 5.90 8.19
N CYS A 42 -1.22 6.05 9.50
CA CYS A 42 -2.28 6.29 10.46
C CYS A 42 -3.10 7.50 10.02
N ALA A 43 -4.41 7.32 9.85
CA ALA A 43 -5.31 8.36 9.35
C ALA A 43 -5.43 9.57 10.31
N PHE A 44 -5.03 9.39 11.58
CA PHE A 44 -5.05 10.46 12.57
C PHE A 44 -3.74 11.23 12.65
N CYS A 45 -2.62 10.55 12.91
CA CYS A 45 -1.33 11.20 13.18
C CYS A 45 -0.33 11.14 12.01
N GLY A 46 -0.67 10.50 10.89
CA GLY A 46 0.16 10.40 9.69
C GLY A 46 1.38 9.46 9.79
N THR A 47 1.60 8.83 10.95
CA THR A 47 2.73 7.91 11.14
C THR A 47 2.62 6.73 10.19
N SER A 48 3.69 6.38 9.47
CA SER A 48 3.76 5.13 8.70
C SER A 48 3.68 3.94 9.66
N VAL A 49 2.75 3.04 9.39
CA VAL A 49 2.41 1.88 10.23
C VAL A 49 2.51 0.56 9.48
N GLY A 50 2.77 0.59 8.18
CA GLY A 50 2.94 -0.61 7.37
C GLY A 50 3.15 -0.27 5.90
N ASN A 51 3.48 -1.27 5.09
CA ASN A 51 3.59 -1.12 3.64
C ASN A 51 2.94 -2.30 2.92
N LYS A 52 2.64 -2.11 1.62
CA LYS A 52 2.11 -3.16 0.74
C LYS A 52 2.83 -3.11 -0.59
N LEU A 53 3.25 -4.27 -1.08
CA LEU A 53 3.73 -4.44 -2.46
C LEU A 53 2.64 -5.16 -3.25
N VAL A 54 2.10 -4.49 -4.26
CA VAL A 54 1.20 -5.08 -5.25
C VAL A 54 2.06 -5.48 -6.44
N LYS A 55 2.18 -6.79 -6.70
CA LYS A 55 2.96 -7.27 -7.84
C LYS A 55 2.12 -7.13 -9.11
N GLU A 56 2.65 -6.47 -10.12
CA GLU A 56 2.05 -6.46 -11.45
C GLU A 56 2.70 -7.54 -12.30
N ASN A 57 1.90 -8.45 -12.86
CA ASN A 57 2.38 -9.45 -13.81
C ASN A 57 2.35 -8.90 -15.26
N GLY A 58 2.67 -7.61 -15.43
CA GLY A 58 2.61 -6.90 -16.70
C GLY A 58 3.97 -6.29 -17.05
N ASN A 59 4.38 -6.43 -18.32
CA ASN A 59 5.62 -5.86 -18.85
C ASN A 59 5.54 -4.32 -18.82
N LEU A 60 6.08 -3.69 -17.79
CA LEU A 60 6.17 -2.23 -17.67
C LEU A 60 7.24 -1.69 -18.64
N ASN A 61 6.81 -1.07 -19.74
CA ASN A 61 7.67 -0.25 -20.60
C ASN A 61 7.95 1.09 -19.92
N VAL A 62 8.92 1.11 -19.00
CA VAL A 62 9.39 2.37 -18.40
C VAL A 62 10.26 3.07 -19.45
N ILE A 63 9.73 4.12 -20.08
CA ILE A 63 10.53 5.03 -20.91
C ILE A 63 11.38 5.86 -19.95
N LEU A 64 12.67 5.55 -19.88
CA LEU A 64 13.67 6.41 -19.27
C LEU A 64 14.20 7.33 -20.39
N ASN A 65 13.99 8.64 -20.22
CA ASN A 65 14.56 9.66 -21.11
C ASN A 65 16.08 9.71 -21.01
#